data_AF-A0A519RYW0-F1
#
_entry.id   AF-A0A519RYW0-F1
#
_cell.length_a   1.000
_cell.length_b   1.000
_cell.length_c   1.000
_cell.angle_alpha   90.00
_cell.angle_beta   90.00
_cell.angle_gamma   90.00
#
_symmetry.space_group_name_H-M   'P 1'
#
loop_
_entity.id
_entity.type
_entity.pdbx_description
1 polymer ?
#
loop_
_entity_poly.entity_id
_entity_poly.type
_entity_poly.pdbx_seq_one_letter_code
_entity_poly.pdbx_strand_id
1 'polypeptide(L)'
;YIKFHKYSLLPDEMFFQTIIMNSQRQESHRVIKSNLTYTRWIEGEPSPVVFTSTDFNELMNQSDKLFARKFDVKVDDKILKLIDDRLSKECEYA
;
A
#
# COMPACT_ATOMS: atom_id res chain seq x y z
N TYR A 1 -16.58 -16.61 10.37
CA TYR A 1 -15.32 -15.87 10.14
C TYR A 1 -14.72 -15.26 11.40
N ILE A 2 -15.41 -14.40 12.17
CA ILE A 2 -14.82 -13.71 13.35
C ILE A 2 -14.24 -14.67 14.40
N LYS A 3 -15.01 -15.67 14.85
CA LYS A 3 -14.52 -16.66 15.84
C LYS A 3 -13.32 -17.47 15.34
N PHE A 4 -13.30 -17.78 14.05
CA PHE A 4 -12.25 -18.57 13.41
C PHE A 4 -10.93 -17.79 13.36
N HIS A 5 -10.96 -16.54 12.91
CA HIS A 5 -9.75 -15.72 12.75
C HIS A 5 -9.24 -15.06 14.05
N LYS A 6 -9.94 -15.23 15.18
CA LYS A 6 -9.54 -14.67 16.48
C LYS A 6 -8.15 -15.12 16.92
N TYR A 7 -7.75 -16.34 16.55
CA TYR A 7 -6.48 -16.95 16.93
C TYR A 7 -5.61 -17.28 15.71
N SER A 8 -5.91 -16.69 14.55
CA SER A 8 -5.10 -16.84 13.34
C SER A 8 -3.89 -15.90 13.39
N LEU A 9 -2.79 -16.32 12.79
CA LEU A 9 -1.65 -15.46 12.50
C LEU A 9 -2.02 -14.49 11.36
N LEU A 10 -1.70 -13.19 11.51
CA LEU A 10 -1.95 -12.13 10.52
C LEU A 10 -3.39 -12.15 9.94
N PRO A 11 -4.43 -12.10 10.79
CA PRO A 11 -5.80 -12.27 10.33
C PRO A 11 -6.25 -11.14 9.38
N ASP A 12 -5.68 -9.95 9.49
CA ASP A 12 -5.93 -8.81 8.62
C ASP A 12 -5.54 -9.05 7.15
N GLU A 13 -4.59 -9.95 6.88
CA GLU A 13 -4.16 -10.29 5.51
C GLU A 13 -5.08 -11.30 4.81
N MET A 14 -5.99 -11.96 5.54
CA MET A 14 -6.83 -13.03 4.99
C MET A 14 -8.32 -12.91 5.32
N PHE A 15 -8.69 -12.22 6.40
CA PHE A 15 -10.06 -12.20 6.93
C PHE A 15 -11.06 -11.63 5.92
N PHE A 16 -10.77 -10.44 5.39
CA PHE A 16 -11.68 -9.75 4.47
C PHE A 16 -11.75 -10.45 3.11
N GLN A 17 -10.60 -10.87 2.59
CA GLN A 17 -10.44 -11.59 1.34
C GLN A 17 -11.25 -12.90 1.38
N THR A 18 -11.14 -13.66 2.47
CA THR A 18 -11.90 -14.90 2.68
C THR A 18 -13.40 -14.66 2.65
N ILE A 19 -13.90 -13.62 3.32
CA ILE A 19 -15.33 -13.29 3.35
C ILE A 19 -15.82 -12.87 1.95
N ILE A 20 -15.09 -11.97 1.28
CA ILE A 20 -15.46 -11.45 -0.04
C ILE A 20 -15.55 -12.57 -1.07
N MET A 21 -14.55 -13.45 -1.10
CA MET A 21 -14.47 -14.57 -2.05
C MET A 21 -15.55 -15.64 -1.84
N ASN A 22 -16.02 -15.83 -0.61
CA ASN A 22 -17.09 -16.79 -0.29
C ASN A 22 -18.49 -16.15 -0.29
N SER A 23 -18.61 -14.86 -0.64
CA SER A 23 -19.91 -14.20 -0.71
C SER A 23 -20.68 -14.66 -1.96
N GLN A 24 -21.99 -14.85 -1.86
CA GLN A 24 -22.86 -15.26 -2.98
C GLN A 24 -23.10 -14.16 -4.04
N ARG A 25 -22.34 -13.06 -3.99
CA ARG A 25 -22.46 -11.99 -4.98
C ARG A 25 -21.74 -12.42 -6.26
N GLN A 26 -22.47 -12.41 -7.38
CA GLN A 26 -22.00 -12.85 -8.71
C GLN A 26 -20.69 -12.20 -9.17
N GLU A 27 -20.31 -11.07 -8.58
CA GLU A 27 -19.18 -10.25 -8.97
C GLU A 27 -17.96 -10.37 -8.04
N SER A 28 -17.93 -11.29 -7.07
CA SER A 28 -16.83 -11.40 -6.07
C SER A 28 -15.43 -11.48 -6.70
N HIS A 29 -15.30 -12.13 -7.86
CA HIS A 29 -14.08 -12.20 -8.66
C HIS A 29 -13.73 -10.88 -9.39
N ARG A 30 -14.70 -10.00 -9.66
CA ARG A 30 -14.50 -8.64 -10.21
C ARG A 30 -14.23 -7.59 -9.12
N VAL A 31 -14.45 -7.92 -7.85
CA VAL A 31 -14.23 -7.02 -6.71
C VAL A 31 -12.74 -6.91 -6.34
N ILE A 32 -11.92 -7.92 -6.65
CA ILE A 32 -10.50 -7.90 -6.28
C ILE A 32 -9.71 -7.08 -7.30
N LYS A 33 -9.52 -5.80 -6.98
CA LYS A 33 -8.54 -4.93 -7.63
C LYS A 33 -7.20 -5.00 -6.91
N SER A 34 -6.13 -4.63 -7.61
CA SER A 34 -4.83 -4.40 -6.98
C SER A 34 -4.97 -3.36 -5.87
N ASN A 35 -4.19 -3.52 -4.80
CA ASN A 35 -4.16 -2.54 -3.72
C ASN A 35 -3.74 -1.17 -4.29
N LEU A 36 -4.39 -0.11 -3.83
CA LEU A 36 -4.07 1.27 -4.18
C LEU A 36 -2.80 1.77 -3.46
N THR A 37 -2.25 0.98 -2.54
CA THR A 37 -1.02 1.30 -1.81
C THR A 37 0.17 0.58 -2.44
N TYR A 38 1.16 1.34 -2.92
CA TYR A 38 2.45 0.82 -3.32
C TYR A 38 3.24 0.35 -2.09
N THR A 39 3.77 -0.86 -2.14
CA THR A 39 4.64 -1.40 -1.09
C THR A 39 5.74 -2.21 -1.76
N ARG A 40 7.00 -1.78 -1.60
CA ARG A 40 8.15 -2.50 -2.16
C ARG A 40 8.63 -3.56 -1.19
N TRP A 41 8.69 -4.80 -1.66
CA TRP A 41 9.19 -5.95 -0.92
C TRP A 41 10.51 -6.44 -1.51
N ILE A 42 11.39 -6.90 -0.64
CA ILE A 42 12.58 -7.66 -1.00
C ILE A 42 12.32 -9.09 -0.56
N GLU A 43 12.61 -10.06 -1.43
CA GLU A 43 12.41 -11.47 -1.13
C GLU A 43 13.22 -11.88 0.12
N GLY A 44 12.57 -12.60 1.04
CA GLY A 44 13.18 -13.05 2.28
C GLY A 44 13.14 -12.03 3.43
N GLU A 45 12.80 -10.77 3.18
CA GLU A 45 12.69 -9.76 4.23
C GLU A 45 11.33 -9.81 4.95
N PRO A 46 11.31 -9.72 6.29
CA PRO A 46 10.07 -9.79 7.08
C PRO A 46 9.25 -8.49 7.04
N SER A 47 9.77 -7.45 6.39
CA SER A 47 9.13 -6.13 6.33
C SER A 47 9.46 -5.42 5.01
N PRO A 48 8.55 -4.55 4.54
CA PRO A 48 8.77 -3.83 3.29
C PRO A 48 9.86 -2.77 3.45
N VAL A 49 10.40 -2.34 2.32
CA VAL A 49 11.46 -1.33 2.26
C VAL A 49 10.97 0.00 2.83
N VAL A 50 11.87 0.68 3.53
CA VAL A 50 11.71 2.10 3.88
C VAL A 50 12.23 2.92 2.71
N PHE A 51 11.33 3.65 2.04
CA PHE A 51 11.70 4.52 0.93
C PHE A 51 12.53 5.71 1.42
N THR A 52 13.52 6.08 0.62
CA THR A 52 14.39 7.25 0.80
C THR A 52 14.35 8.16 -0.41
N SER A 53 14.97 9.32 -0.34
CA SER A 53 14.95 10.33 -1.42
C SER A 53 15.45 9.78 -2.76
N THR A 54 16.28 8.73 -2.75
CA THR A 54 16.74 8.06 -3.98
C THR A 54 15.62 7.32 -4.71
N ASP A 55 14.57 6.95 -4.00
CA ASP A 55 13.41 6.21 -4.50
C ASP A 55 12.31 7.12 -5.08
N PHE A 56 12.49 8.44 -5.03
CA PHE A 56 11.47 9.41 -5.40
C PHE A 56 10.91 9.18 -6.81
N ASN A 57 11.78 8.96 -7.79
CA ASN A 57 11.35 8.72 -9.17
C ASN A 57 10.55 7.41 -9.31
N GLU A 58 10.91 6.37 -8.56
CA GLU A 58 10.16 5.11 -8.56
C GLU A 58 8.75 5.31 -8.03
N LEU A 59 8.60 6.06 -6.93
CA LEU A 59 7.31 6.39 -6.33
C LEU A 59 6.43 7.20 -7.30
N MET A 60 7.01 8.20 -7.96
CA MET A 60 6.26 9.05 -8.90
C MET A 60 5.80 8.31 -10.16
N ASN A 61 6.43 7.17 -10.48
CA ASN A 61 6.05 6.34 -11.61
C ASN A 61 4.90 5.35 -11.32
N GLN A 62 4.40 5.29 -10.07
CA GLN A 62 3.31 4.39 -9.68
C GLN A 62 1.93 4.96 -10.03
N SER A 63 1.60 5.02 -11.32
CA SER A 63 0.40 5.69 -11.84
C SER A 63 -0.95 5.09 -11.41
N ASP A 64 -0.98 3.83 -10.99
CA ASP A 64 -2.19 3.14 -10.50
C ASP A 64 -2.31 3.14 -8.96
N LYS A 65 -1.39 3.81 -8.26
CA LYS A 65 -1.32 3.84 -6.79
C LYS A 65 -1.64 5.23 -6.28
N LEU A 66 -2.45 5.28 -5.21
CA LEU A 66 -2.79 6.51 -4.50
C LEU A 66 -1.94 6.73 -3.25
N PHE A 67 -1.38 5.65 -2.71
CA PHE A 67 -0.61 5.66 -1.47
C PHE A 67 0.69 4.87 -1.64
N ALA A 68 1.64 5.08 -0.74
CA ALA A 68 2.86 4.27 -0.65
C ALA A 68 3.25 4.00 0.81
N ARG A 69 3.98 2.91 1.05
CA ARG A 69 4.64 2.60 2.34
C ARG A 69 5.92 1.76 2.14
N LYS A 70 6.93 1.87 2.99
CA LYS A 70 6.97 2.60 4.27
C LYS A 70 7.89 3.82 4.19
N PHE A 71 7.57 4.84 4.99
CA PHE A 71 8.43 5.99 5.25
C PHE A 71 8.83 6.03 6.72
N ASP A 72 10.04 6.49 7.01
CA ASP A 72 10.53 6.69 8.37
C ASP A 72 11.38 7.96 8.43
N VAL A 73 10.91 8.96 9.17
CA VAL A 73 11.57 10.27 9.31
C VAL A 73 12.96 10.19 9.94
N LYS A 74 13.28 9.11 10.65
CA LYS A 74 14.62 8.90 11.20
C LYS A 74 15.60 8.34 10.16
N VAL A 75 15.08 7.69 9.12
CA VAL A 75 15.87 7.14 8.01
C VAL A 75 16.08 8.22 6.96
N ASP A 76 15.00 8.87 6.51
CA ASP A 76 15.07 9.98 5.57
C ASP A 76 13.79 10.84 5.64
N ASP A 77 13.90 12.07 6.14
CA ASP A 77 12.81 13.04 6.18
C ASP A 77 12.64 13.81 4.85
N LYS A 78 13.68 13.84 4.01
CA LYS A 78 13.71 14.63 2.77
C LYS A 78 12.76 14.06 1.73
N ILE A 79 12.55 12.75 1.70
CA ILE A 79 11.61 12.11 0.78
C ILE A 79 10.19 12.66 0.96
N LEU A 80 9.75 12.90 2.20
CA LEU A 80 8.42 13.44 2.47
C LEU A 80 8.29 14.87 1.93
N LYS A 81 9.33 15.70 2.12
CA LYS A 81 9.37 17.05 1.55
C LYS A 81 9.29 17.05 0.03
N LEU A 82 10.03 16.14 -0.63
CA LEU A 82 9.99 16.01 -2.09
C LEU A 82 8.60 15.61 -2.60
N ILE A 83 7.91 14.70 -1.90
CA ILE A 83 6.55 14.29 -2.22
C ILE A 83 5.58 15.46 -2.03
N ASP A 84 5.64 16.15 -0.88
CA ASP A 84 4.78 17.30 -0.59
C ASP A 84 4.96 18.42 -1.61
N ASP A 85 6.20 18.76 -1.97
CA ASP A 85 6.51 19.78 -2.99
C ASP A 85 5.95 19.39 -4.37
N ARG A 86 6.00 18.11 -4.73
CA ARG A 86 5.51 17.60 -6.01
C ARG A 86 4.00 17.63 -6.09
N LEU A 87 3.31 17.22 -5.01
CA LEU A 87 1.84 17.19 -4.94
C LEU A 87 1.25 18.60 -4.80
N SER A 88 1.88 19.48 -4.02
CA SER A 88 1.42 20.86 -3.85
C SER A 88 1.46 21.63 -5.18
N LYS A 89 2.50 21.40 -6.00
CA LYS A 89 2.57 21.96 -7.35
C LYS A 89 1.44 21.46 -8.26
N GLU A 90 0.95 20.24 -8.11
CA GLU A 90 -0.20 19.78 -8.91
C GLU A 90 -1.50 20.48 -8.54
N CYS A 91 -1.70 20.79 -7.25
CA CYS A 91 -2.89 21.50 -6.79
C CYS A 91 -2.94 22.97 -7.23
N GLU A 92 -1.80 23.61 -7.53
CA GLU A 92 -1.79 24.99 -8.04
C GLU A 92 -2.16 25.08 -9.53
N TYR A 93 -2.09 23.98 -10.29
CA TYR A 93 -2.40 23.94 -11.73
C TYR A 93 -3.67 23.12 -12.07
N ALA A 94 -4.43 22.66 -11.06
CA ALA A 94 -5.70 21.95 -11.20
C ALA A 94 -6.90 22.87 -10.89
#